data_AF-A0A7V4KPH1-F1
#
_entry.id   AF-A0A7V4KPH1-F1
#
_cell.length_a   1.000
_cell.length_b   1.000
_cell.length_c   1.000
_cell.angle_alpha   90.00
_cell.angle_beta   90.00
_cell.angle_gamma   90.00
#
_symmetry.space_group_name_H-M   'P 1'
#
loop_
_entity.id
_entity.type
_entity.pdbx_description
1 polymer ?
#
loop_
_entity_poly.entity_id
_entity_poly.type
_entity_poly.pdbx_seq_one_letter_code
_entity_poly.pdbx_strand_id
1 'polypeptide(L)' 'EGQTKVVPQTQVDATEEPARMVYLREGASVESLVKALNALGVSPRDLIAILQSLKAAGALHAEIEVQ' A
#
# COMPACT_ATOMS: atom_id res chain seq x y z
N GLU A 1 49.47 14.29 -4.64
CA GLU A 1 49.29 13.65 -3.32
C GLU A 1 47.81 13.38 -3.12
N GLY A 2 47.41 12.12 -2.94
CA GLY A 2 46.03 11.76 -2.69
C GLY A 2 45.76 11.71 -1.20
N GLN A 3 44.85 12.54 -0.69
CA GLN A 3 44.44 12.50 0.72
C GLN A 3 43.16 11.67 0.84
N THR A 4 43.22 10.56 1.56
CA THR A 4 42.03 9.79 1.95
C THR A 4 41.29 10.53 3.05
N LYS A 5 40.01 10.84 2.82
CA LYS A 5 39.13 11.52 3.77
C LYS A 5 38.21 10.50 4.41
N VAL A 6 38.10 10.52 5.74
CA VAL A 6 37.18 9.64 6.47
C VAL A 6 35.75 10.11 6.19
N VAL A 7 34.94 9.22 5.61
CA VAL A 7 33.51 9.47 5.36
C VAL A 7 32.68 8.80 6.46
N PRO A 8 31.56 9.40 6.91
CA PRO A 8 30.65 8.72 7.82
C PRO A 8 30.03 7.50 7.12
N GLN A 9 30.17 6.33 7.73
CA GLN A 9 29.54 5.10 7.25
C GLN A 9 28.10 5.07 7.76
N THR A 10 27.13 5.40 6.91
CA THR A 10 25.71 5.32 7.25
C THR A 10 25.28 3.86 7.31
N GLN A 11 25.05 3.36 8.52
CA GLN A 11 24.45 2.04 8.74
C GLN A 11 22.94 2.21 8.69
N VAL A 12 22.29 1.64 7.68
CA VAL A 12 20.83 1.70 7.51
C VAL A 12 20.25 0.41 8.08
N ASP A 13 19.70 0.49 9.28
CA ASP A 13 18.95 -0.61 9.89
C ASP A 13 17.49 -0.50 9.43
N ALA A 14 17.05 -1.48 8.62
CA ALA A 14 15.66 -1.61 8.22
C ALA A 14 14.95 -2.57 9.19
N THR A 15 14.18 -2.03 10.12
CA THR A 15 13.26 -2.82 10.95
C THR A 15 11.95 -3.02 10.20
N GLU A 16 11.69 -4.25 9.77
CA GLU A 16 10.43 -4.65 9.17
C GLU A 16 9.36 -4.78 10.28
N GLU A 17 8.43 -3.84 10.32
CA GLU A 17 7.30 -3.93 11.25
C GLU A 17 6.45 -5.16 10.91
N PRO A 18 5.95 -5.91 11.91
CA PRO A 18 5.13 -7.08 11.67
C PRO A 18 3.94 -6.71 10.78
N ALA A 19 3.87 -7.34 9.61
CA ALA A 19 2.81 -7.12 8.64
C ALA A 19 1.44 -7.23 9.33
N ARG A 20 0.68 -6.13 9.31
CA ARG A 20 -0.69 -6.10 9.85
C ARG A 20 -1.57 -7.05 9.03
N MET A 21 -1.77 -8.26 9.54
CA MET A 21 -2.70 -9.23 8.96
C MET A 21 -4.13 -8.75 9.21
N VAL A 22 -4.76 -8.20 8.17
CA VAL A 22 -6.18 -7.82 8.23
C VAL A 22 -7.02 -9.04 7.86
N TYR A 23 -7.73 -9.60 8.83
CA TYR A 23 -8.76 -10.61 8.57
C TYR A 23 -9.95 -9.96 7.89
N LEU A 24 -10.05 -10.16 6.58
CA LEU A 24 -11.19 -9.72 5.79
C LEU A 24 -12.31 -10.76 5.94
N ARG A 25 -13.33 -10.48 6.78
CA ARG A 25 -14.51 -11.36 6.94
C ARG A 25 -15.20 -11.53 5.58
N GLU A 26 -15.62 -12.74 5.23
CA GLU A 26 -16.42 -13.02 4.03
C GLU A 26 -17.61 -12.04 3.95
N GLY A 27 -17.74 -11.37 2.80
CA GLY A 27 -18.67 -10.25 2.63
C GLY A 27 -18.06 -8.85 2.85
N ALA A 28 -16.75 -8.70 2.74
CA ALA A 28 -16.11 -7.39 2.87
C ALA A 28 -16.62 -6.40 1.82
N SER A 29 -17.25 -5.34 2.32
CA SER A 29 -17.58 -4.17 1.54
C SER A 29 -16.31 -3.51 0.99
N VAL A 30 -16.46 -2.80 -0.13
CA VAL A 30 -15.41 -1.93 -0.70
C VAL A 30 -14.81 -1.02 0.38
N GLU A 31 -15.65 -0.53 1.28
CA GLU A 31 -15.25 0.29 2.43
C GLU A 31 -14.23 -0.42 3.34
N SER A 32 -14.43 -1.72 3.62
CA SER A 32 -13.55 -2.50 4.48
C SER A 32 -12.18 -2.70 3.83
N LEU A 33 -12.15 -2.94 2.51
CA LEU A 33 -10.92 -3.04 1.72
C LEU A 33 -10.17 -1.71 1.68
N VAL A 34 -10.87 -0.61 1.43
CA VAL A 34 -10.28 0.74 1.37
C VAL A 34 -9.68 1.12 2.74
N LYS A 35 -10.37 0.83 3.85
CA LYS A 35 -9.84 1.06 5.21
C LYS A 35 -8.57 0.25 5.47
N ALA A 36 -8.52 -1.01 5.04
CA ALA A 36 -7.33 -1.85 5.18
C ALA A 36 -6.14 -1.32 4.36
N LEU A 37 -6.37 -0.95 3.10
CA LEU A 37 -5.33 -0.42 2.21
C LEU A 37 -4.84 0.96 2.67
N ASN A 38 -5.74 1.83 3.14
CA ASN A 38 -5.37 3.12 3.73
C ASN A 38 -4.51 2.94 5.00
N ALA A 39 -4.85 1.97 5.85
CA ALA A 39 -4.07 1.64 7.04
C ALA A 39 -2.66 1.09 6.72
N LEU A 40 -2.47 0.56 5.51
CA LEU A 40 -1.17 0.11 4.98
C LEU A 40 -0.38 1.23 4.28
N GLY A 41 -0.89 2.46 4.24
CA GLY A 41 -0.21 3.61 3.65
C GLY A 41 -0.24 3.64 2.12
N VAL A 42 -1.17 2.91 1.49
CA VAL A 42 -1.35 2.90 0.03
C VAL A 42 -1.76 4.29 -0.45
N SER A 43 -1.14 4.76 -1.54
CA SER A 43 -1.48 6.08 -2.08
C SER A 43 -2.89 6.08 -2.70
N PRO A 44 -3.62 7.21 -2.73
CA PRO A 44 -4.94 7.28 -3.36
C PRO A 44 -4.94 6.84 -4.83
N ARG A 45 -3.84 7.10 -5.55
CA ARG A 45 -3.66 6.68 -6.96
C ARG A 45 -3.60 5.16 -7.08
N ASP A 46 -2.90 4.50 -6.17
CA ASP A 46 -2.78 3.04 -6.16
C ASP A 46 -4.09 2.38 -5.74
N LEU A 47 -4.83 3.01 -4.81
CA LEU A 47 -6.16 2.57 -4.43
C LEU A 47 -7.13 2.59 -5.62
N ILE A 48 -7.12 3.65 -6.43
CA ILE A 48 -7.93 3.74 -7.64
C ILE A 48 -7.54 2.63 -8.64
N ALA A 49 -6.24 2.37 -8.82
CA ALA A 49 -5.76 1.32 -9.71
C ALA A 49 -6.21 -0.09 -9.25
N ILE A 50 -6.21 -0.35 -7.94
CA ILE A 50 -6.71 -1.61 -7.35
C ILE A 50 -8.21 -1.75 -7.59
N LEU A 51 -9.00 -0.70 -7.32
CA LEU A 51 -10.45 -0.73 -7.52
C LEU A 51 -10.82 -0.93 -9.01
N GLN A 52 -10.10 -0.27 -9.93
CA GLN A 52 -10.26 -0.47 -11.36
C GLN A 52 -9.91 -1.91 -11.79
N SER A 53 -8.86 -2.48 -11.22
CA SER A 53 -8.45 -3.86 -11.50
C SER A 53 -9.50 -4.87 -11.01
N LEU A 54 -10.10 -4.63 -9.84
CA LEU A 54 -11.19 -5.44 -9.30
C LEU A 54 -12.47 -5.35 -10.16
N LYS A 55 -12.78 -4.16 -10.68
CA LYS A 55 -13.88 -3.97 -11.64
C LYS A 55 -13.62 -4.74 -12.94
N ALA A 56 -12.41 -4.66 -13.49
CA ALA A 56 -12.03 -5.37 -14.72
C ALA A 56 -12.06 -6.90 -14.54
N ALA A 57 -11.73 -7.39 -13.35
CA ALA A 57 -11.82 -8.81 -12.99
C ALA A 57 -13.27 -9.30 -12.75
N GLY A 58 -14.26 -8.41 -12.80
CA GLY A 58 -15.65 -8.73 -12.47
C GLY A 58 -15.89 -8.99 -10.97
N ALA A 59 -14.87 -8.78 -10.14
CA ALA A 59 -14.92 -8.96 -8.69
C ALA A 59 -15.60 -7.79 -7.96
N LEU A 60 -15.87 -6.69 -8.68
CA LEU A 60 -16.50 -5.49 -8.14
C LEU A 60 -17.61 -4.99 -9.07
N HIS A 61 -18.85 -5.03 -8.57
CA HIS A 61 -20.02 -4.45 -9.23
C HIS A 61 -20.29 -3.04 -8.69
N ALA A 62 -19.52 -2.06 -9.15
CA ALA A 62 -19.64 -0.67 -8.71
C ALA A 62 -19.18 0.33 -9.81
N GLU A 63 -19.71 1.55 -9.76
CA GLU A 63 -19.19 2.68 -10.53
C GLU A 63 -18.20 3.48 -9.68
N ILE A 64 -17.05 3.80 -10.26
CA ILE A 64 -16.00 4.60 -9.62
C ILE A 64 -16.13 6.01 -10.18
N GLU A 65 -16.51 6.96 -9.33
CA GLU A 65 -16.53 8.39 -9.65
C GLU A 65 -15.29 9.05 -9.03
N VAL A 66 -14.54 9.82 -9.84
CA VAL A 66 -13.34 10.55 -9.37
C VAL A 66 -13.70 12.03 -9.47
N GLN A 67 -13.88 12.70 -8.32
CA GLN A 67 -14.12 14.15 -8.23
C GLN A 67 -12.83 14.91 -8.01
#